data_AF-A0A0D8L4J2-F1
#
_entry.id   AF-A0A0D8L4J2-F1
#
_cell.length_a   1.000
_cell.length_b   1.000
_cell.length_c   1.000
_cell.angle_alpha   90.00
_cell.angle_beta   90.00
_cell.angle_gamma   90.00
#
_symmetry.space_group_name_H-M   'P 1'
#
loop_
_entity.id
_entity.type
_entity.pdbx_description
1 polymer ?
#
loop_
_entity_poly.entity_id
_entity_poly.type
_entity_poly.pdbx_seq_one_letter_code
_entity_poly.pdbx_strand_id
1 'polypeptide(L)'
;MGSGFLRELLISGVSYLQLFLEAISVICVATGLVKTLYILITVKNGRVARFYFGNWLAMALEFQLAADILLTTVDPDLDSLIKLAIIAVIRTFLNYFLAKELEHNSSGEESKGKASK
;
A
#
# COMPACT_ATOMS: atom_id res chain seq x y z
N MET A 1 -37.26 -19.54 -10.32
CA MET A 1 -36.32 -20.19 -9.39
C MET A 1 -34.84 -19.88 -9.68
N GLY A 2 -34.42 -19.52 -10.91
CA GLY A 2 -33.00 -19.39 -11.26
C GLY A 2 -32.29 -18.06 -10.91
N SER A 3 -33.01 -16.94 -10.79
CA SER A 3 -32.38 -15.63 -10.58
C SER A 3 -31.90 -15.37 -9.14
N GLY A 4 -32.55 -15.96 -8.14
CA GLY A 4 -32.13 -15.86 -6.73
C GLY A 4 -30.85 -16.65 -6.45
N PHE A 5 -30.76 -17.87 -6.98
CA PHE A 5 -29.61 -18.76 -6.80
C PHE A 5 -28.31 -18.18 -7.39
N LEU A 6 -28.38 -17.58 -8.59
CA LEU A 6 -27.22 -16.91 -9.21
C LEU A 6 -26.73 -15.72 -8.38
N ARG A 7 -27.65 -14.98 -7.76
CA ARG A 7 -27.29 -13.87 -6.86
C ARG A 7 -26.62 -14.36 -5.58
N GLU A 8 -27.16 -15.40 -4.94
CA GLU A 8 -26.55 -15.99 -3.73
C GLU A 8 -25.15 -16.55 -3.98
N LEU A 9 -24.94 -17.20 -5.12
CA LEU A 9 -23.60 -17.67 -5.53
C LEU A 9 -22.64 -16.50 -5.77
N LEU A 10 -23.11 -15.43 -6.43
CA LEU A 10 -22.29 -14.26 -6.70
C LEU A 10 -21.91 -13.52 -5.42
N ILE A 11 -22.87 -13.30 -4.51
CA ILE A 11 -22.63 -12.69 -3.19
C ILE A 11 -21.59 -13.50 -2.41
N SER A 12 -21.82 -14.82 -2.27
CA SER A 12 -20.91 -15.69 -1.53
C SER A 12 -19.52 -15.71 -2.13
N GLY A 13 -19.41 -15.84 -3.47
CA GLY A 13 -18.12 -15.86 -4.18
C GLY A 13 -17.33 -14.57 -4.00
N VAL A 14 -18.00 -13.42 -4.08
CA VAL A 14 -17.38 -12.11 -3.83
C VAL A 14 -16.91 -12.01 -2.38
N SER A 15 -17.71 -12.39 -1.39
CA SER A 15 -17.30 -12.32 0.01
C SER A 15 -16.07 -13.17 0.31
N TYR A 16 -15.96 -14.37 -0.26
CA TYR A 16 -14.76 -15.20 -0.13
C TYR A 16 -13.52 -14.55 -0.76
N LEU A 17 -13.68 -13.95 -1.94
CA LEU A 17 -12.57 -13.30 -2.64
C LEU A 17 -12.14 -12.01 -1.94
N GLN A 18 -13.09 -11.24 -1.40
CA GLN A 18 -12.82 -10.07 -0.56
C GLN A 18 -11.97 -10.46 0.66
N LEU A 19 -12.41 -11.45 1.42
CA LEU A 19 -11.68 -11.95 2.60
C LEU A 19 -10.26 -12.39 2.24
N PHE A 20 -10.10 -13.06 1.10
CA PHE A 20 -8.80 -13.49 0.62
C PHE A 20 -7.87 -12.31 0.30
N LEU A 21 -8.37 -11.29 -0.39
CA LEU A 21 -7.60 -10.09 -0.70
C LEU A 21 -7.25 -9.28 0.55
N GLU A 22 -8.18 -9.16 1.50
CA GLU A 22 -7.93 -8.54 2.81
C GLU A 22 -6.83 -9.29 3.57
N ALA A 23 -6.87 -10.63 3.58
CA ALA A 23 -5.83 -11.44 4.22
C ALA A 23 -4.45 -11.22 3.59
N ILE A 24 -4.37 -11.15 2.25
CA ILE A 24 -3.11 -10.84 1.56
C ILE A 24 -2.61 -9.43 1.95
N SER A 25 -3.50 -8.44 1.99
CA SER A 25 -3.16 -7.07 2.43
C SER A 25 -2.53 -7.09 3.82
N VAL A 26 -3.15 -7.78 4.77
CA VAL A 26 -2.63 -7.92 6.15
C VAL A 26 -1.25 -8.57 6.16
N ILE A 27 -1.03 -9.62 5.38
CA ILE A 27 0.28 -10.31 5.26
C ILE A 27 1.34 -9.37 4.66
N CYS A 28 0.99 -8.56 3.67
CA CYS A 28 1.88 -7.56 3.08
C CYS A 28 2.29 -6.51 4.13
N VAL A 29 1.34 -5.99 4.91
CA VAL A 29 1.64 -5.03 5.99
C VAL A 29 2.55 -5.66 7.04
N ALA A 30 2.24 -6.88 7.48
CA ALA A 30 3.04 -7.59 8.49
C ALA A 30 4.48 -7.82 8.00
N THR A 31 4.64 -8.30 6.76
CA THR A 31 5.96 -8.53 6.15
C THR A 31 6.75 -7.24 6.01
N GLY A 32 6.09 -6.16 5.57
CA GLY A 32 6.68 -4.84 5.46
C GLY A 32 7.16 -4.31 6.80
N LEU A 33 6.35 -4.46 7.85
CA LEU A 33 6.70 -4.04 9.20
C LEU A 33 7.94 -4.79 9.71
N VAL A 34 7.97 -6.11 9.59
CA VAL A 34 9.11 -6.94 10.04
C VAL A 34 10.40 -6.54 9.34
N LYS A 35 10.38 -6.41 8.01
CA LYS A 35 11.57 -5.98 7.23
C LYS A 35 12.02 -4.57 7.60
N THR A 36 11.07 -3.66 7.79
CA THR A 36 11.36 -2.26 8.16
C THR A 36 12.02 -2.18 9.54
N LEU A 37 11.49 -2.91 10.52
CA LEU A 37 12.09 -2.97 11.86
C LEU A 37 13.50 -3.56 11.84
N TYR A 38 13.72 -4.63 11.06
CA TYR A 38 15.05 -5.20 10.87
C TYR A 38 16.04 -4.17 10.31
N ILE A 39 15.67 -3.46 9.24
CA ILE A 39 16.52 -2.42 8.62
C ILE A 39 16.78 -1.28 9.62
N LEU A 40 15.78 -0.87 10.39
CA LEU A 40 15.91 0.21 11.36
C LEU A 40 16.90 -0.15 12.49
N ILE A 41 16.89 -1.41 12.94
CA ILE A 41 17.80 -1.90 14.00
C ILE A 41 19.22 -2.11 13.46
N THR A 42 19.36 -2.69 12.27
CA THR A 42 20.68 -3.05 11.72
C THR A 42 21.38 -1.85 11.06
N VAL A 43 20.69 -1.11 10.20
CA VAL A 43 21.30 -0.06 9.37
C VAL A 43 21.14 1.32 10.01
N LYS A 44 20.19 1.49 10.96
CA LYS A 44 19.82 2.76 11.60
C LYS A 44 19.53 3.91 10.62
N ASN A 45 19.22 3.57 9.37
CA ASN A 45 18.90 4.54 8.33
C ASN A 45 17.38 4.58 8.15
N GLY A 46 16.73 5.45 8.92
CA GLY A 46 15.28 5.61 8.93
C GLY A 46 14.68 5.94 7.56
N ARG A 47 15.45 6.58 6.66
CA ARG A 47 15.02 6.89 5.29
C ARG A 47 14.83 5.63 4.45
N VAL A 48 15.83 4.75 4.47
CA VAL A 48 15.79 3.46 3.75
C VAL A 48 14.67 2.59 4.31
N ALA A 49 14.54 2.50 5.64
CA ALA A 49 13.46 1.78 6.29
C ALA A 49 12.07 2.30 5.85
N ARG A 50 11.88 3.62 5.83
CA ARG A 50 10.61 4.25 5.42
C ARG A 50 10.26 4.00 3.95
N PHE A 51 11.25 3.99 3.05
CA PHE A 51 11.05 3.65 1.65
C PHE A 51 10.56 2.20 1.47
N TYR A 52 11.23 1.24 2.11
CA TYR A 52 10.80 -0.16 2.06
C TYR A 52 9.40 -0.36 2.64
N PHE A 53 9.11 0.26 3.78
CA PHE A 53 7.79 0.19 4.39
C PHE A 53 6.71 0.78 3.46
N GLY A 54 6.99 1.94 2.87
CA GLY A 54 6.10 2.60 1.90
C GLY A 54 5.74 1.69 0.72
N ASN A 55 6.70 0.92 0.20
CA ASN A 55 6.44 -0.02 -0.89
C ASN A 55 5.54 -1.20 -0.47
N TRP A 56 5.73 -1.75 0.73
CA TRP A 56 4.85 -2.81 1.25
C TRP A 56 3.43 -2.31 1.55
N LEU A 57 3.30 -1.10 2.08
CA LEU A 57 2.01 -0.43 2.24
C LEU A 57 1.35 -0.14 0.88
N ALA A 58 2.14 0.24 -0.12
CA ALA A 58 1.65 0.42 -1.48
C ALA A 58 1.08 -0.88 -2.05
N MET A 59 1.70 -2.03 -1.79
CA MET A 59 1.15 -3.31 -2.21
C MET A 59 -0.15 -3.67 -1.44
N ALA A 60 -0.16 -3.49 -0.12
CA ALA A 60 -1.30 -3.85 0.73
C ALA A 60 -2.60 -3.14 0.32
N LEU A 61 -2.58 -1.81 0.13
CA LEU A 61 -3.82 -1.10 -0.22
C LEU A 61 -4.23 -1.30 -1.70
N GLU A 62 -3.39 -1.85 -2.59
CA GLU A 62 -3.89 -2.30 -3.91
C GLU A 62 -4.79 -3.52 -3.76
N PHE A 63 -4.41 -4.46 -2.89
CA PHE A 63 -5.28 -5.61 -2.57
C PHE A 63 -6.55 -5.19 -1.82
N GLN A 64 -6.43 -4.22 -0.93
CA GLN A 64 -7.56 -3.66 -0.20
C GLN A 64 -8.52 -2.90 -1.14
N LEU A 65 -7.97 -2.13 -2.10
CA LEU A 65 -8.74 -1.51 -3.18
C LEU A 65 -9.49 -2.54 -4.03
N ALA A 66 -8.82 -3.64 -4.39
CA ALA A 66 -9.45 -4.74 -5.12
C ALA A 66 -10.59 -5.38 -4.30
N ALA A 67 -10.40 -5.57 -2.99
CA ALA A 67 -11.42 -6.09 -2.08
C ALA A 67 -12.66 -5.16 -2.02
N ASP A 68 -12.45 -3.85 -1.93
CA ASP A 68 -13.52 -2.85 -1.90
C ASP A 68 -14.26 -2.77 -3.25
N ILE A 69 -13.56 -2.89 -4.38
CA ILE A 69 -14.19 -2.96 -5.72
C ILE A 69 -15.12 -4.17 -5.80
N LEU A 70 -14.71 -5.32 -5.26
CA LEU A 70 -15.57 -6.51 -5.23
C LEU A 70 -16.82 -6.26 -4.37
N LEU A 71 -16.68 -5.66 -3.19
CA LEU A 71 -17.80 -5.32 -2.32
C LEU A 71 -18.81 -4.41 -3.05
N THR A 72 -18.33 -3.36 -3.73
CA THR A 72 -19.18 -2.40 -4.46
C THR A 72 -19.93 -3.03 -5.63
N THR A 73 -19.46 -4.16 -6.16
CA THR A 73 -20.15 -4.92 -7.21
C THR A 73 -21.42 -5.61 -6.70
N VAL A 74 -21.45 -5.93 -5.40
CA VAL A 74 -22.54 -6.68 -4.77
C VAL A 74 -23.46 -5.77 -3.97
N ASP A 75 -22.89 -4.79 -3.26
CA ASP A 75 -23.59 -3.76 -2.53
C ASP A 75 -22.89 -2.41 -2.77
N PRO A 76 -23.39 -1.57 -3.70
CA PRO A 76 -22.75 -0.31 -4.04
C PRO A 76 -22.94 0.72 -2.91
N ASP A 77 -22.13 0.60 -1.86
CA ASP A 77 -22.07 1.53 -0.72
C ASP A 77 -21.04 2.65 -0.97
N LEU A 78 -21.51 3.90 -1.03
CA LEU A 78 -20.69 5.07 -1.35
C LEU A 78 -19.72 5.45 -0.21
N ASP A 79 -20.01 5.10 1.04
CA ASP A 79 -19.17 5.43 2.19
C ASP A 79 -17.85 4.66 2.16
N SER A 80 -17.92 3.39 1.77
CA SER A 80 -16.76 2.50 1.57
C SER A 80 -15.83 3.02 0.47
N LEU A 81 -16.41 3.51 -0.64
CA LEU A 81 -15.66 4.06 -1.77
C LEU A 81 -14.88 5.34 -1.40
N ILE A 82 -15.46 6.20 -0.55
CA ILE A 82 -14.83 7.45 -0.10
C ILE A 82 -13.64 7.17 0.83
N LYS A 83 -13.77 6.22 1.77
CA LYS A 83 -12.65 5.82 2.66
C LYS A 83 -11.45 5.34 1.86
N LEU A 84 -11.70 4.56 0.82
CA LEU A 84 -10.67 4.05 -0.06
C LEU A 84 -9.97 5.15 -0.87
N ALA A 85 -10.73 6.11 -1.39
CA ALA A 85 -10.16 7.29 -2.06
C ALA A 85 -9.25 8.10 -1.12
N ILE A 86 -9.64 8.28 0.14
CA ILE A 86 -8.82 8.97 1.16
C ILE A 86 -7.50 8.23 1.39
N ILE A 87 -7.54 6.90 1.53
CA ILE A 87 -6.35 6.06 1.70
C ILE A 87 -5.38 6.21 0.51
N ALA A 88 -5.90 6.19 -0.72
CA ALA A 88 -5.10 6.36 -1.93
C ALA A 88 -4.42 7.74 -2.01
N VAL A 89 -5.13 8.81 -1.59
CA VAL A 89 -4.58 10.16 -1.51
C VAL A 89 -3.46 10.25 -0.47
N ILE A 90 -3.68 9.70 0.73
CA ILE A 90 -2.65 9.68 1.80
C ILE A 90 -1.40 8.95 1.31
N ARG A 91 -1.55 7.80 0.65
CA ARG A 91 -0.42 7.06 0.07
C ARG A 91 0.35 7.91 -0.94
N THR A 92 -0.36 8.53 -1.88
CA THR A 92 0.25 9.35 -2.93
C THR A 92 1.03 10.50 -2.31
N PHE A 93 0.43 11.19 -1.33
CA PHE A 93 1.06 12.30 -0.64
C PHE A 93 2.33 11.89 0.12
N LEU A 94 2.26 10.82 0.92
CA LEU A 94 3.40 10.33 1.71
C LEU A 94 4.53 9.81 0.82
N ASN A 95 4.21 9.07 -0.25
CA ASN A 95 5.20 8.53 -1.16
C ASN A 95 5.86 9.62 -2.02
N TYR A 96 5.08 10.60 -2.48
CA TYR A 96 5.59 11.78 -3.20
C TYR A 96 6.55 12.60 -2.33
N PHE A 97 6.17 12.88 -1.08
CA PHE A 97 7.02 13.65 -0.18
C PHE A 97 8.33 12.92 0.15
N LEU A 98 8.27 11.60 0.35
CA LEU A 98 9.45 10.79 0.59
C LEU A 98 10.39 10.74 -0.63
N ALA A 99 9.85 10.60 -1.84
CA ALA A 99 10.64 10.65 -3.08
C ALA A 99 11.32 12.01 -3.25
N LYS A 100 10.58 13.10 -3.00
CA LYS A 100 11.09 14.46 -3.08
C LYS A 100 12.19 14.76 -2.06
N GLU A 101 12.08 14.25 -0.84
CA GLU A 101 13.15 14.39 0.18
C GLU A 101 14.44 13.65 -0.21
N LEU A 102 14.34 12.53 -0.92
CA LEU A 102 15.51 11.77 -1.38
C LEU A 102 16.28 12.48 -2.50
N GLU A 103 15.57 13.05 -3.48
CA GLU A 103 16.18 13.84 -4.58
C GLU A 103 16.94 15.06 -4.06
N HIS A 104 16.42 15.70 -3.00
CA HIS A 104 17.05 16.89 -2.44
C HIS A 104 18.37 16.59 -1.71
N ASN A 105 18.58 15.37 -1.24
CA ASN A 105 19.77 14.99 -0.46
C ASN A 105 20.86 14.26 -1.28
N SER A 106 20.55 13.70 -2.45
CA SER A 106 21.56 13.12 -3.37
C SER A 106 22.36 14.18 -4.13
N SER A 107 21.86 15.42 -4.18
CA SER A 107 22.50 16.55 -4.87
C SER A 107 23.66 17.18 -4.08
N GLY A 108 23.91 16.73 -2.83
CA GLY A 108 24.88 17.34 -1.92
C GLY A 108 26.30 16.75 -1.93
N GLU A 109 26.52 15.59 -2.56
CA GLU A 109 27.81 14.87 -2.45
C GLU A 109 28.73 14.95 -3.68
N GLU A 110 28.35 15.66 -4.76
CA GLU A 110 29.17 15.70 -5.98
C GLU A 110 30.21 16.86 -6.08
N SER A 111 30.32 17.75 -5.08
CA SER A 111 31.24 18.91 -5.15
C SER A 111 32.51 18.85 -4.29
N LYS A 112 32.90 17.70 -3.70
CA LYS A 112 34.10 17.60 -2.84
C LYS A 112 35.23 16.71 -3.39
N GLY A 113 35.31 16.48 -4.70
CA GLY A 113 36.34 15.61 -5.32
C GLY A 113 37.35 16.27 -6.26
N LYS A 114 37.23 17.57 -6.58
CA LYS A 114 38.02 18.20 -7.67
C LYS A 114 38.74 19.47 -7.26
N ALA A 115 39.41 19.46 -6.11
CA ALA A 115 40.32 20.53 -5.70
C ALA A 115 41.49 19.97 -4.89
N SER A 116 42.23 19.03 -5.47
CA SER A 116 43.62 18.77 -5.08
C SER A 116 44.30 18.01 -6.22
N LYS A 117 44.79 18.76 -7.20
CA LYS A 117 45.83 18.32 -8.12
C LYS A 117 46.77 19.50 -8.31
#